data_AF-A0A1I7GKQ7-F1
#
_entry.id   AF-A0A1I7GKQ7-F1
#
_cell.length_a   1.000
_cell.length_b   1.000
_cell.length_c   1.000
_cell.angle_alpha   90.00
_cell.angle_beta   90.00
_cell.angle_gamma   90.00
#
_symmetry.space_group_name_H-M   'P 1'
#
loop_
_entity.id
_entity.type
_entity.pdbx_description
1 polymer ?
#
loop_
_entity_poly.entity_id
_entity_poly.type
_entity_poly.pdbx_seq_one_letter_code
_entity_poly.pdbx_strand_id
1 'polypeptide(L)'
;MPQALFYLEDSSLTPEARWLLWQWSRHIGLERAVTCSVRELLASLGMTLRQGQKALMLLKEQGAIIATPKPRGRGRSSYEYRLAPELQEKMATQSCPERPLMDVVERLGNLAEAPGVDTLNQTQNEPTQEDQAQEETAHDSLDENDASLDPSDPLVDIEANSTSVEAASPPLAPDQASHANLLDGASRKASLTLVNRWVLMVLFAHADENGTVMGLGHARLQRLTGLSLSRLQSQRRKLFDHGVLARYQPGRAGRVLGHRLHSIYHLDLDHPSVRSTGRPVLQLELLPSRTDTPDTSLCEVIVDAMFMAVRTAGNPDQREDYQRARLVLPRTDYATPPWDIVRALPFDREVTTWLRVYVHRAATQLLNIAWQPLKEWAAGPDTPVNVVMEDLHSALSGSRVAGSEAAPDDAQDVTPEQASASETNHKVPLARREGEYAALAKLLYALAHHIAKELQQNLLPWQDCNPDATLKLDTLTYRLSVASSAAGPEGKIGQYWRLSCYESVPDSAPENGAPHAREPVVLLVMLDCWVYRNPPRWRRA
;
A
#
# COMPACT_ATOMS: atom_id res chain seq x y z
N MET A 1 22.19 0.76 -3.88
CA MET A 1 22.65 0.57 -2.48
C MET A 1 21.59 0.88 -1.43
N PRO A 2 20.97 2.08 -1.30
CA PRO A 2 19.97 2.35 -0.24
C PRO A 2 18.81 1.33 -0.20
N GLN A 3 18.42 0.87 -1.39
CA GLN A 3 17.35 -0.10 -1.62
C GLN A 3 17.55 -1.44 -0.88
N ALA A 4 18.79 -1.84 -0.59
CA ALA A 4 19.09 -3.11 0.08
C ALA A 4 18.44 -3.23 1.48
N LEU A 5 18.23 -2.11 2.19
CA LEU A 5 17.59 -2.09 3.50
C LEU A 5 16.11 -2.55 3.45
N PHE A 6 15.44 -2.42 2.31
CA PHE A 6 14.07 -2.91 2.12
C PHE A 6 14.00 -4.42 1.85
N TYR A 7 15.14 -5.07 1.57
CA TYR A 7 15.23 -6.50 1.32
C TYR A 7 16.00 -7.26 2.43
N LEU A 8 16.77 -6.55 3.25
CA LEU A 8 17.47 -7.10 4.41
C LEU A 8 16.50 -7.59 5.49
N GLU A 9 16.30 -8.90 5.56
CA GLU A 9 15.46 -9.57 6.57
C GLU A 9 16.22 -9.72 7.90
N ASP A 10 15.94 -8.81 8.84
CA ASP A 10 16.54 -8.80 10.18
C ASP A 10 15.54 -8.21 11.19
N SER A 11 14.94 -9.08 12.00
CA SER A 11 13.97 -8.70 13.03
C SER A 11 14.58 -7.97 14.23
N SER A 12 15.90 -7.95 14.38
CA SER A 12 16.58 -7.21 15.47
C SER A 12 16.66 -5.70 15.18
N LEU A 13 16.62 -5.30 13.90
CA LEU A 13 16.63 -3.92 13.46
C LEU A 13 15.23 -3.30 13.51
N THR A 14 14.98 -2.47 14.52
CA THR A 14 13.71 -1.73 14.69
C THR A 14 13.44 -0.75 13.52
N PRO A 15 12.18 -0.33 13.28
CA PRO A 15 11.86 0.65 12.23
C PRO A 15 12.68 1.93 12.35
N GLU A 16 12.89 2.40 13.58
CA GLU A 16 13.63 3.63 13.87
C GLU A 16 15.14 3.46 13.55
N ALA A 17 15.71 2.27 13.76
CA ALA A 17 17.08 1.95 13.36
C ALA A 17 17.24 1.78 11.84
N ARG A 18 16.27 1.11 11.19
CA ARG A 18 16.23 0.98 9.72
C ARG A 18 16.11 2.34 9.02
N TRP A 19 15.27 3.23 9.56
CA TRP A 19 15.16 4.61 9.08
C TRP A 19 16.49 5.38 9.21
N LEU A 20 17.17 5.26 10.35
CA LEU A 20 18.49 5.88 10.57
C LEU A 20 19.50 5.39 9.53
N LEU A 21 19.61 4.08 9.31
CA LEU A 21 20.48 3.50 8.28
C LEU A 21 20.11 3.96 6.86
N TRP A 22 18.82 4.09 6.56
CA TRP A 22 18.36 4.54 5.25
C TRP A 22 18.71 6.01 5.00
N GLN A 23 18.41 6.91 5.95
CA GLN A 23 18.80 8.32 5.86
C GLN A 23 20.33 8.49 5.83
N TRP A 24 21.07 7.68 6.61
CA TRP A 24 22.54 7.65 6.57
C TRP A 24 23.04 7.36 5.16
N SER A 25 22.48 6.32 4.52
CA SER A 25 22.89 5.90 3.18
C SER A 25 22.71 6.99 2.12
N ARG A 26 21.80 7.94 2.35
CA ARG A 26 21.46 9.05 1.44
C ARG A 26 22.24 10.32 1.73
N HIS A 27 22.28 10.76 2.99
CA HIS A 27 22.90 12.04 3.37
C HIS A 27 24.41 11.96 3.61
N ILE A 28 24.90 10.82 4.12
CA ILE A 28 26.32 10.61 4.43
C ILE A 28 26.96 9.71 3.38
N GLY A 29 26.26 8.63 3.01
CA GLY A 29 26.79 7.52 2.19
C GLY A 29 27.32 6.39 3.07
N LEU A 30 27.16 5.15 2.60
CA LEU A 30 27.49 3.95 3.39
C LEU A 30 28.97 3.88 3.80
N GLU A 31 29.87 4.30 2.91
CA GLU A 31 31.33 4.24 3.09
C GLU A 31 31.93 5.40 3.91
N ARG A 32 31.16 6.45 4.17
CA ARG A 32 31.69 7.70 4.73
C ARG A 32 31.49 7.74 6.24
N ALA A 33 32.56 8.12 6.94
CA ALA A 33 32.51 8.47 8.35
C ALA A 33 32.12 9.95 8.53
N VAL A 34 31.43 10.27 9.62
CA VAL A 34 31.09 11.65 9.99
C VAL A 34 31.52 11.95 11.42
N THR A 35 32.25 13.05 11.63
CA THR A 35 32.66 13.52 12.96
C THR A 35 31.75 14.64 13.43
N CYS A 36 30.90 14.36 14.42
CA CYS A 36 29.93 15.31 14.96
C CYS A 36 29.47 14.89 16.37
N SER A 37 28.60 15.68 16.99
CA SER A 37 27.84 15.30 18.18
C SER A 37 26.58 14.51 17.82
N VAL A 38 26.06 13.74 18.79
CA VAL A 38 24.80 12.97 18.62
C VAL A 38 23.64 13.85 18.13
N ARG A 39 23.54 15.10 18.63
CA ARG A 39 22.45 16.01 18.26
C ARG A 39 22.57 16.49 16.82
N GLU A 40 23.78 16.83 16.37
CA GLU A 40 24.05 17.22 14.99
C GLU A 40 23.78 16.06 14.01
N LEU A 41 24.20 14.83 14.36
CA LEU A 41 23.94 13.63 13.56
C LEU A 41 22.45 13.37 13.38
N LEU A 42 21.68 13.38 14.46
CA LEU A 42 20.26 13.02 14.39
C LEU A 42 19.43 14.13 13.71
N ALA A 43 19.83 15.40 13.87
CA ALA A 43 19.23 16.51 13.14
C ALA A 43 19.50 16.41 11.63
N SER A 44 20.72 16.06 11.19
CA SER A 44 21.02 15.91 9.75
C SER A 44 20.37 14.67 9.11
N LEU A 45 19.94 13.70 9.92
CA LEU A 45 19.17 12.53 9.49
C LEU A 45 17.65 12.70 9.66
N GLY A 46 17.16 13.90 10.03
CA GLY A 46 15.74 14.19 10.17
C GLY A 46 15.03 13.39 11.27
N MET A 47 15.73 13.08 12.38
CA MET A 47 15.18 12.31 13.50
C MET A 47 15.13 13.14 14.79
N THR A 48 14.07 12.97 15.58
CA THR A 48 14.03 13.53 16.94
C THR A 48 15.14 12.93 17.80
N LEU A 49 15.70 13.74 18.72
CA LEU A 49 16.81 13.32 19.58
C LEU A 49 16.47 12.02 20.35
N ARG A 50 15.24 11.91 20.87
CA ARG A 50 14.78 10.76 21.67
C ARG A 50 14.68 9.48 20.84
N GLN A 51 14.10 9.52 19.64
CA GLN A 51 13.99 8.35 18.76
C GLN A 51 15.36 7.94 18.24
N GLY A 52 16.11 8.92 17.73
CA GLY A 52 17.43 8.70 17.14
C GLY A 52 18.48 8.19 18.12
N GLN A 53 18.47 8.65 19.38
CA GLN A 53 19.37 8.13 20.42
C GLN A 53 19.12 6.65 20.70
N LYS A 54 17.85 6.23 20.81
CA LYS A 54 17.49 4.83 21.03
C LYS A 54 17.89 3.96 19.83
N ALA A 55 17.63 4.43 18.61
CA ALA A 55 18.03 3.76 17.38
C ALA A 55 19.56 3.61 17.26
N LEU A 56 20.30 4.69 17.52
CA LEU A 56 21.77 4.71 17.47
C LEU A 56 22.41 3.84 18.56
N MET A 57 21.81 3.76 19.75
CA MET A 57 22.25 2.87 20.83
C MET A 57 22.14 1.40 20.40
N LEU A 58 20.96 0.98 19.93
CA LEU A 58 20.70 -0.37 19.43
C LEU A 58 21.63 -0.74 18.25
N LEU A 59 21.86 0.18 17.31
CA LEU A 59 22.78 -0.03 16.20
C LEU A 59 24.25 -0.17 16.64
N LYS A 60 24.65 0.47 17.75
CA LYS A 60 25.98 0.27 18.33
C LYS A 60 26.10 -1.05 19.08
N GLU A 61 25.06 -1.45 19.82
CA GLU A 61 25.00 -2.73 20.55
C GLU A 61 25.04 -3.93 19.59
N GLN A 62 24.39 -3.81 18.43
CA GLN A 62 24.42 -4.81 17.36
C GLN A 62 25.69 -4.76 16.49
N GLY A 63 26.64 -3.86 16.78
CA GLY A 63 27.85 -3.67 15.98
C GLY A 63 27.62 -3.10 14.58
N ALA A 64 26.41 -2.66 14.24
CA ALA A 64 26.07 -2.07 12.95
C ALA A 64 26.66 -0.66 12.74
N ILE A 65 26.80 0.12 13.83
CA ILE A 65 27.46 1.44 13.84
C ILE A 65 28.65 1.43 14.80
N ILE A 66 29.81 1.84 14.29
CA ILE A 66 31.02 2.06 15.07
C ILE A 66 31.12 3.54 15.39
N ALA A 67 31.23 3.89 16.68
CA ALA A 67 31.38 5.27 17.15
C ALA A 67 32.69 5.42 17.94
N THR A 68 33.71 6.02 17.33
CA THR A 68 35.01 6.27 17.98
C THR A 68 35.02 7.68 18.60
N PRO A 69 35.42 7.84 19.88
CA PRO A 69 35.52 9.16 20.49
C PRO A 69 36.64 9.97 19.83
N LYS A 70 36.36 11.23 19.46
CA LYS A 70 37.37 12.15 18.89
C LYS A 70 37.57 13.33 19.85
N PRO A 71 38.81 13.61 20.29
CA PRO A 71 39.09 14.76 21.14
C PRO A 71 38.88 16.05 20.34
N ARG A 72 38.04 16.96 20.85
CA ARG A 72 37.65 18.21 20.16
C ARG A 72 37.68 19.39 21.12
N GLY A 73 38.90 19.81 21.49
CA GLY A 73 39.16 20.99 22.33
C GLY A 73 38.48 20.96 23.70
N ARG A 74 38.22 22.16 24.26
CA ARG A 74 37.29 22.33 25.39
C ARG A 74 35.87 22.38 24.82
N GLY A 75 35.06 21.35 25.05
CA GLY A 75 33.68 21.30 24.53
C GLY A 75 32.96 19.96 24.78
N ARG A 76 31.74 19.84 24.25
CA ARG A 76 30.99 18.57 24.24
C ARG A 76 31.73 17.50 23.45
N SER A 77 31.66 16.24 23.90
CA SER A 77 32.28 15.11 23.20
C SER A 77 31.74 14.96 21.78
N SER A 78 32.65 14.94 20.81
CA SER A 78 32.37 14.50 19.44
C SER A 78 32.79 13.05 19.24
N TYR A 79 32.09 12.37 18.35
CA TYR A 79 32.45 11.03 17.92
C TYR A 79 32.54 11.02 16.40
N GLU A 80 33.44 10.20 15.88
CA GLU A 80 33.44 9.78 14.48
C GLU A 80 32.57 8.52 14.40
N TYR A 81 31.46 8.65 13.68
CA TYR A 81 30.52 7.59 13.43
C TYR A 81 30.75 7.03 12.02
N ARG A 82 30.73 5.70 11.88
CA ARG A 82 30.73 5.00 10.59
C ARG A 82 29.89 3.73 10.67
N LEU A 83 29.39 3.26 9.52
CA LEU A 83 28.83 1.91 9.44
C LEU A 83 29.94 0.86 9.63
N ALA A 84 29.57 -0.31 10.13
CA ALA A 84 30.48 -1.44 10.20
C ALA A 84 30.66 -2.11 8.83
N PRO A 85 31.88 -2.56 8.47
CA PRO A 85 32.15 -3.24 7.20
C PRO A 85 31.25 -4.45 6.93
N GLU A 86 30.96 -5.24 7.96
CA GLU A 86 30.07 -6.41 7.84
C GLU A 86 28.66 -6.04 7.38
N LEU A 87 28.14 -4.89 7.80
CA LEU A 87 26.82 -4.41 7.36
C LEU A 87 26.89 -3.85 5.93
N GLN A 88 27.96 -3.15 5.58
CA GLN A 88 28.20 -2.68 4.21
C GLN A 88 28.25 -3.87 3.23
N GLU A 89 28.99 -4.93 3.59
CA GLU A 89 29.11 -6.16 2.79
C GLU A 89 27.77 -6.92 2.68
N LYS A 90 27.01 -7.06 3.79
CA LYS A 90 25.65 -7.60 3.78
C LYS A 90 24.72 -6.80 2.86
N MET A 91 24.83 -5.47 2.87
CA MET A 91 24.03 -4.60 1.97
C MET A 91 24.50 -4.65 0.52
N ALA A 92 25.78 -4.90 0.25
CA ALA A 92 26.33 -5.02 -1.10
C ALA A 92 26.02 -6.38 -1.76
N THR A 93 25.96 -7.44 -0.96
CA THR A 93 25.60 -8.80 -1.40
C THR A 93 24.09 -9.03 -1.50
N GLN A 94 23.28 -8.17 -0.88
CA GLN A 94 21.82 -8.26 -0.93
C GLN A 94 21.27 -8.00 -2.34
N SER A 95 20.67 -9.02 -2.95
CA SER A 95 19.95 -8.87 -4.22
C SER A 95 18.82 -7.85 -4.08
N CYS A 96 18.85 -6.84 -4.95
CA CYS A 96 17.87 -5.77 -5.06
C CYS A 96 17.30 -5.81 -6.48
N PRO A 97 16.09 -6.36 -6.73
CA PRO A 97 15.46 -6.24 -8.03
C PRO A 97 15.14 -4.78 -8.32
N GLU A 98 15.29 -4.37 -9.58
CA GLU A 98 14.80 -3.08 -10.06
C GLU A 98 13.28 -3.04 -9.93
N ARG A 99 12.74 -1.92 -9.41
CA ARG A 99 11.31 -1.79 -9.08
C ARG A 99 10.77 -0.41 -9.45
N PRO A 100 9.55 -0.35 -10.04
CA PRO A 100 9.03 0.85 -10.68
C PRO A 100 8.57 1.96 -9.72
N LEU A 101 8.46 1.68 -8.41
CA LEU A 101 7.91 2.63 -7.41
C LEU A 101 8.99 3.16 -6.45
N MET A 102 10.27 3.10 -6.83
CA MET A 102 11.36 3.60 -5.99
C MET A 102 11.34 5.14 -5.84
N ASP A 103 10.81 5.86 -6.81
CA ASP A 103 10.55 7.31 -6.74
C ASP A 103 9.58 7.65 -5.58
N VAL A 104 8.53 6.85 -5.39
CA VAL A 104 7.57 6.96 -4.29
C VAL A 104 8.27 6.76 -2.95
N VAL A 105 9.13 5.73 -2.85
CA VAL A 105 9.91 5.44 -1.63
C VAL A 105 10.81 6.61 -1.24
N GLU A 106 11.52 7.20 -2.21
CA GLU A 106 12.35 8.38 -2.00
C GLU A 106 11.53 9.61 -1.58
N ARG A 107 10.36 9.84 -2.17
CA ARG A 107 9.42 10.91 -1.74
C ARG A 107 8.90 10.69 -0.31
N LEU A 108 8.43 9.49 0.02
CA LEU A 108 7.90 9.15 1.35
C LEU A 108 8.95 9.34 2.46
N GLY A 109 10.20 9.00 2.17
CA GLY A 109 11.32 9.23 3.09
C GLY A 109 11.77 10.69 3.20
N ASN A 110 11.44 11.52 2.21
CA ASN A 110 11.67 12.97 2.19
C ASN A 110 10.51 13.80 2.76
N LEU A 111 9.35 13.20 3.06
CA LEU A 111 8.26 13.90 3.75
C LEU A 111 8.76 14.37 5.12
N ALA A 112 9.10 15.66 5.22
CA ALA A 112 9.46 16.27 6.48
C ALA A 112 8.31 16.09 7.48
N GLU A 113 8.63 15.71 8.72
CA GLU A 113 7.67 15.93 9.80
C GLU A 113 7.49 17.44 9.91
N ALA A 114 6.24 17.91 9.79
CA ALA A 114 5.94 19.33 9.73
C ALA A 114 6.61 20.05 10.92
N PRO A 115 7.38 21.13 10.69
CA PRO A 115 8.22 21.74 11.72
C PRO A 115 7.36 22.44 12.77
N GLY A 116 6.91 21.69 13.77
CA GLY A 116 6.00 22.17 14.82
C GLY A 116 5.94 21.33 16.10
N VAL A 117 6.49 20.11 16.11
CA VAL A 117 6.53 19.26 17.32
C VAL A 117 7.94 19.25 17.90
N ASP A 118 8.07 19.77 19.13
CA ASP A 118 9.26 19.76 20.00
C ASP A 118 10.50 20.57 19.59
N THR A 119 10.36 21.90 19.47
CA THR A 119 11.49 22.86 19.55
C THR A 119 11.48 23.79 20.77
N LEU A 120 10.66 23.51 21.80
CA LEU A 120 10.70 24.22 23.08
C LEU A 120 11.73 23.60 24.04
N ASN A 121 13.00 23.92 23.78
CA ASN A 121 14.09 23.83 24.77
C ASN A 121 15.28 24.72 24.34
N GLN A 122 14.98 25.99 24.12
CA GLN A 122 15.95 27.09 24.13
C GLN A 122 15.53 28.10 25.20
N THR A 123 15.91 27.83 26.45
CA THR A 123 15.91 28.86 27.50
C THR A 123 17.07 29.81 27.21
N GLN A 124 16.82 30.83 26.39
CA GLN A 124 17.72 31.98 26.31
C GLN A 124 17.34 32.96 27.43
N ASN A 125 18.16 33.00 28.47
CA ASN A 125 18.25 34.16 29.34
C ASN A 125 19.12 35.20 28.62
N GLU A 126 18.61 36.41 28.40
CA GLU A 126 19.28 37.70 28.65
C GLU A 126 18.25 38.85 28.52
N PRO A 127 18.53 40.07 29.05
CA PRO A 127 17.50 40.84 29.75
C PRO A 127 16.87 42.01 28.99
N THR A 128 15.70 42.40 29.52
CA THR A 128 15.07 43.72 29.61
C THR A 128 15.65 44.89 28.81
N GLN A 129 14.78 45.54 28.02
CA GLN A 129 14.71 47.00 27.99
C GLN A 129 13.25 47.47 27.88
N GLU A 130 12.89 48.45 28.71
CA GLU A 130 11.59 49.13 28.73
C GLU A 130 11.63 50.32 27.77
N ASP A 131 10.51 50.64 27.09
CA ASP A 131 9.81 51.92 27.28
C ASP A 131 8.54 52.08 26.40
N GLN A 132 7.45 52.52 27.05
CA GLN A 132 6.50 53.62 26.72
C GLN A 132 6.05 53.90 25.25
N ALA A 133 4.81 54.34 24.94
CA ALA A 133 3.52 54.46 25.66
C ALA A 133 2.39 54.94 24.68
N GLN A 134 1.14 55.11 25.21
CA GLN A 134 -0.01 55.93 24.70
C GLN A 134 -0.79 55.39 23.46
N GLU A 135 -2.11 55.13 23.52
CA GLU A 135 -3.32 56.03 23.44
C GLU A 135 -4.13 55.63 22.16
N GLU A 136 -5.46 55.74 22.00
CA GLU A 136 -6.61 56.09 22.86
C GLU A 136 -7.94 55.65 22.16
N THR A 137 -9.07 55.52 22.90
CA THR A 137 -10.50 55.57 22.41
C THR A 137 -11.01 54.56 21.35
N ALA A 138 -12.32 54.39 21.08
CA ALA A 138 -13.57 54.33 21.89
C ALA A 138 -14.76 53.88 20.98
N HIS A 139 -15.73 53.13 21.54
CA HIS A 139 -17.16 52.93 21.15
C HIS A 139 -17.60 51.55 21.68
N ASP A 140 -18.61 51.35 22.54
CA ASP A 140 -19.93 51.97 22.74
C ASP A 140 -21.00 51.53 21.73
N SER A 141 -21.78 50.51 22.10
CA SER A 141 -23.25 50.54 22.05
C SER A 141 -23.87 49.36 22.82
N LEU A 142 -25.07 49.61 23.35
CA LEU A 142 -25.87 48.72 24.20
C LEU A 142 -26.81 47.84 23.36
N ASP A 143 -27.30 46.75 23.95
CA ASP A 143 -28.74 46.46 23.91
C ASP A 143 -29.13 45.53 25.08
N GLU A 144 -30.01 46.02 25.94
CA GLU A 144 -30.72 45.23 26.96
C GLU A 144 -32.12 44.90 26.44
N ASN A 145 -32.64 43.69 26.68
CA ASN A 145 -34.08 43.49 26.89
C ASN A 145 -34.38 42.18 27.64
N ASP A 146 -34.47 42.36 28.95
CA ASP A 146 -35.38 41.73 29.91
C ASP A 146 -36.61 40.96 29.35
N ALA A 147 -36.90 39.79 29.93
CA ALA A 147 -38.24 39.44 30.45
C ALA A 147 -38.26 38.03 31.09
N SER A 148 -38.29 38.03 32.42
CA SER A 148 -38.64 36.95 33.37
C SER A 148 -39.67 35.87 32.95
N LEU A 149 -39.57 34.67 33.56
CA LEU A 149 -40.60 34.12 34.47
C LEU A 149 -40.14 32.84 35.23
N ASP A 150 -40.30 32.88 36.55
CA ASP A 150 -40.09 31.86 37.60
C ASP A 150 -41.49 31.49 38.19
N PRO A 151 -41.72 30.71 39.28
CA PRO A 151 -40.93 29.68 39.99
C PRO A 151 -41.68 28.32 40.18
N SER A 152 -41.01 27.31 40.78
CA SER A 152 -41.50 26.55 41.98
C SER A 152 -40.59 25.34 42.35
N ASP A 153 -39.66 25.56 43.29
CA ASP A 153 -39.42 24.89 44.60
C ASP A 153 -40.05 23.49 44.95
N PRO A 154 -39.59 22.74 46.00
CA PRO A 154 -38.49 23.06 46.96
C PRO A 154 -37.59 21.89 47.50
N LEU A 155 -36.59 22.29 48.30
CA LEU A 155 -36.05 21.67 49.55
C LEU A 155 -35.50 20.22 49.59
N VAL A 156 -34.23 20.09 50.00
CA VAL A 156 -33.77 19.36 51.23
C VAL A 156 -32.46 19.98 51.74
N ASP A 157 -32.41 20.34 53.03
CA ASP A 157 -31.20 20.83 53.74
C ASP A 157 -30.27 19.68 54.23
N ILE A 158 -29.00 19.98 54.50
CA ILE A 158 -28.34 19.76 55.83
C ILE A 158 -26.87 20.25 55.83
N GLU A 159 -26.63 21.16 56.78
CA GLU A 159 -25.44 21.52 57.57
C GLU A 159 -24.23 20.53 57.64
N ALA A 160 -23.01 20.88 58.08
CA ALA A 160 -22.22 22.13 58.21
C ALA A 160 -20.84 21.78 58.83
N ASN A 161 -19.73 22.44 58.44
CA ASN A 161 -18.70 22.97 59.38
C ASN A 161 -17.51 23.71 58.74
N SER A 162 -17.46 25.02 58.98
CA SER A 162 -16.36 25.77 59.63
C SER A 162 -14.88 25.72 59.13
N THR A 163 -14.54 26.75 58.33
CA THR A 163 -13.45 27.75 58.53
C THR A 163 -12.04 27.34 59.05
N SER A 164 -11.00 27.55 58.20
CA SER A 164 -9.76 28.35 58.44
C SER A 164 -8.64 28.01 57.42
N VAL A 165 -7.72 28.89 56.98
CA VAL A 165 -7.64 30.38 57.00
C VAL A 165 -6.83 30.88 55.77
N GLU A 166 -7.04 32.16 55.46
CA GLU A 166 -6.48 33.06 54.44
C GLU A 166 -4.93 33.12 54.20
N ALA A 167 -4.53 33.15 52.91
CA ALA A 167 -3.40 33.94 52.37
C ALA A 167 -3.53 34.10 50.85
N ALA A 168 -3.46 35.34 50.33
CA ALA A 168 -3.88 35.68 48.97
C ALA A 168 -2.79 35.51 47.88
N SER A 169 -3.22 35.22 46.65
CA SER A 169 -2.50 35.50 45.39
C SER A 169 -3.54 35.64 44.25
N PRO A 170 -3.31 36.49 43.24
CA PRO A 170 -4.35 36.87 42.26
C PRO A 170 -4.63 35.77 41.23
N PRO A 171 -5.86 35.70 40.67
CA PRO A 171 -6.23 34.72 39.66
C PRO A 171 -5.61 35.08 38.31
N LEU A 172 -4.62 34.30 37.87
CA LEU A 172 -4.19 34.26 36.48
C LEU A 172 -5.27 33.55 35.65
N ALA A 173 -5.70 34.18 34.56
CA ALA A 173 -6.76 33.66 33.70
C ALA A 173 -6.39 32.30 33.08
N PRO A 174 -7.31 31.32 33.07
CA PRO A 174 -7.19 30.14 32.21
C PRO A 174 -7.54 30.50 30.75
N ASP A 175 -7.38 29.52 29.86
CA ASP A 175 -7.80 29.52 28.46
C ASP A 175 -7.10 30.48 27.48
N GLN A 176 -5.98 29.98 26.97
CA GLN A 176 -5.68 30.03 25.51
C GLN A 176 -4.66 28.95 25.10
N ALA A 177 -3.76 28.51 25.99
CA ALA A 177 -2.78 27.45 25.73
C ALA A 177 -3.38 26.02 25.61
N SER A 178 -4.61 25.82 26.10
CA SER A 178 -5.36 24.55 26.07
C SER A 178 -5.82 24.15 24.67
N HIS A 179 -6.28 25.11 23.87
CA HIS A 179 -6.91 24.85 22.56
C HIS A 179 -5.92 24.54 21.42
N ALA A 180 -4.71 25.09 21.46
CA ALA A 180 -3.70 24.87 20.41
C ALA A 180 -3.29 23.38 20.29
N ASN A 181 -3.23 22.66 21.41
CA ASN A 181 -2.84 21.24 21.44
C ASN A 181 -3.92 20.28 20.92
N LEU A 182 -5.20 20.70 20.92
CA LEU A 182 -6.33 19.88 20.47
C LEU A 182 -6.48 19.88 18.94
N LEU A 183 -6.26 21.04 18.29
CA LEU A 183 -6.28 21.16 16.83
C LEU A 183 -5.14 20.36 16.17
N ASP A 184 -3.95 20.35 16.77
CA ASP A 184 -2.84 19.50 16.33
C ASP A 184 -3.14 17.99 16.47
N GLY A 185 -4.17 17.61 17.24
CA GLY A 185 -4.65 16.22 17.31
C GLY A 185 -5.19 15.69 15.97
N ALA A 186 -5.82 16.54 15.15
CA ALA A 186 -6.33 16.15 13.83
C ALA A 186 -5.20 16.12 12.79
N SER A 187 -4.33 17.13 12.78
CA SER A 187 -3.15 17.20 11.89
C SER A 187 -2.18 16.03 12.12
N ARG A 188 -1.93 15.65 13.38
CA ARG A 188 -1.14 14.46 13.73
C ARG A 188 -1.84 13.13 13.44
N LYS A 189 -3.17 13.11 13.30
CA LYS A 189 -3.92 11.95 12.77
C LYS A 189 -3.86 11.86 11.25
N ALA A 190 -3.64 12.96 10.54
CA ALA A 190 -3.45 12.96 9.09
C ALA A 190 -2.01 12.60 8.68
N SER A 191 -1.00 12.95 9.48
CA SER A 191 0.40 12.69 9.14
C SER A 191 0.84 11.24 9.35
N LEU A 192 1.64 10.73 8.40
CA LEU A 192 2.19 9.38 8.48
C LEU A 192 3.39 9.35 9.45
N THR A 193 3.21 8.71 10.60
CA THR A 193 4.32 8.46 11.55
C THR A 193 5.52 7.79 10.86
N LEU A 194 6.75 8.01 11.35
CA LEU A 194 7.97 7.36 10.84
C LEU A 194 7.81 5.85 10.63
N VAL A 195 7.12 5.16 11.55
CA VAL A 195 6.87 3.71 11.47
C VAL A 195 5.92 3.36 10.32
N ASN A 196 4.84 4.14 10.15
CA ASN A 196 3.92 3.97 9.01
C ASN A 196 4.65 4.24 7.68
N ARG A 197 5.51 5.27 7.63
CA ARG A 197 6.35 5.57 6.45
C ARG A 197 7.30 4.42 6.14
N TRP A 198 8.01 3.87 7.12
CA TRP A 198 8.88 2.70 6.91
C TRP A 198 8.10 1.48 6.38
N VAL A 199 6.95 1.15 6.98
CA VAL A 199 6.11 0.04 6.51
C VAL A 199 5.63 0.27 5.07
N LEU A 200 5.20 1.49 4.73
CA LEU A 200 4.85 1.84 3.35
C LEU A 200 6.04 1.70 2.41
N MET A 201 7.20 2.24 2.76
CA MET A 201 8.41 2.17 1.92
C MET A 201 8.83 0.72 1.66
N VAL A 202 8.72 -0.18 2.65
CA VAL A 202 8.91 -1.63 2.46
C VAL A 202 7.83 -2.21 1.52
N LEU A 203 6.56 -1.84 1.67
CA LEU A 203 5.50 -2.31 0.77
C LEU A 203 5.72 -1.83 -0.67
N PHE A 204 6.06 -0.55 -0.88
CA PHE A 204 6.37 0.02 -2.19
C PHE A 204 7.59 -0.63 -2.85
N ALA A 205 8.65 -0.90 -2.09
CA ALA A 205 9.81 -1.62 -2.59
C ALA A 205 9.50 -3.07 -3.02
N HIS A 206 8.46 -3.69 -2.46
CA HIS A 206 8.02 -5.06 -2.83
C HIS A 206 6.79 -5.08 -3.76
N ALA A 207 6.28 -3.93 -4.17
CA ALA A 207 5.13 -3.81 -5.05
C ALA A 207 5.51 -3.99 -6.53
N ASP A 208 4.52 -4.40 -7.32
CA ASP A 208 4.57 -4.25 -8.78
C ASP A 208 4.22 -2.81 -9.22
N GLU A 209 4.26 -2.56 -10.52
CA GLU A 209 3.87 -1.30 -11.18
C GLU A 209 2.43 -0.82 -10.86
N ASN A 210 1.58 -1.73 -10.36
CA ASN A 210 0.20 -1.47 -9.98
C ASN A 210 0.02 -1.23 -8.48
N GLY A 211 1.10 -1.20 -7.70
CA GLY A 211 1.03 -1.03 -6.25
C GLY A 211 0.56 -2.31 -5.52
N THR A 212 0.57 -3.45 -6.21
CA THR A 212 0.17 -4.73 -5.62
C THR A 212 1.39 -5.47 -5.10
N VAL A 213 1.39 -5.74 -3.79
CA VAL A 213 2.43 -6.52 -3.10
C VAL A 213 1.94 -7.96 -2.97
N MET A 214 2.62 -8.88 -3.65
CA MET A 214 2.43 -10.33 -3.52
C MET A 214 3.64 -10.99 -2.87
N GLY A 215 3.44 -12.17 -2.26
CA GLY A 215 4.55 -12.96 -1.70
C GLY A 215 5.08 -12.47 -0.34
N LEU A 216 4.40 -11.52 0.30
CA LEU A 216 4.86 -10.90 1.56
C LEU A 216 4.01 -11.32 2.77
N GLY A 217 4.22 -12.56 3.23
CA GLY A 217 3.64 -13.07 4.47
C GLY A 217 4.11 -12.30 5.72
N HIS A 218 3.32 -12.34 6.80
CA HIS A 218 3.56 -11.54 8.01
C HIS A 218 4.96 -11.71 8.60
N ALA A 219 5.43 -12.95 8.77
CA ALA A 219 6.76 -13.22 9.34
C ALA A 219 7.89 -12.55 8.52
N ARG A 220 7.77 -12.52 7.19
CA ARG A 220 8.71 -11.85 6.29
C ARG A 220 8.62 -10.33 6.44
N LEU A 221 7.40 -9.77 6.43
CA LEU A 221 7.18 -8.33 6.64
C LEU A 221 7.64 -7.87 8.04
N GLN A 222 7.52 -8.70 9.08
CA GLN A 222 8.09 -8.45 10.41
C GLN A 222 9.62 -8.38 10.36
N ARG A 223 10.31 -9.31 9.69
CA ARG A 223 11.77 -9.26 9.51
C ARG A 223 12.25 -8.07 8.68
N LEU A 224 11.46 -7.58 7.72
CA LEU A 224 11.79 -6.39 6.93
C LEU A 224 11.48 -5.05 7.64
N THR A 225 10.62 -5.07 8.67
CA THR A 225 10.18 -3.85 9.38
C THR A 225 10.69 -3.74 10.81
N GLY A 226 11.15 -4.83 11.43
CA GLY A 226 11.50 -4.85 12.85
C GLY A 226 10.27 -4.76 13.78
N LEU A 227 9.08 -5.09 13.28
CA LEU A 227 7.82 -4.98 14.03
C LEU A 227 7.37 -6.32 14.61
N SER A 228 6.78 -6.27 15.81
CA SER A 228 5.97 -7.38 16.31
C SER A 228 4.69 -7.52 15.47
N LEU A 229 4.10 -8.72 15.43
CA LEU A 229 2.88 -8.99 14.68
C LEU A 229 1.73 -8.05 15.08
N SER A 230 1.55 -7.80 16.38
CA SER A 230 0.55 -6.86 16.91
C SER A 230 0.81 -5.42 16.44
N ARG A 231 2.04 -4.91 16.55
CA ARG A 231 2.39 -3.54 16.11
C ARG A 231 2.26 -3.40 14.58
N LEU A 232 2.57 -4.45 13.82
CA LEU A 232 2.40 -4.49 12.37
C LEU A 232 0.91 -4.50 11.97
N GLN A 233 0.07 -5.30 12.62
CA GLN A 233 -1.39 -5.29 12.41
C GLN A 233 -2.00 -3.92 12.74
N SER A 234 -1.57 -3.28 13.83
CA SER A 234 -2.01 -1.92 14.19
C SER A 234 -1.57 -0.86 13.17
N GLN A 235 -0.32 -0.91 12.68
CA GLN A 235 0.16 0.00 11.63
C GLN A 235 -0.60 -0.25 10.32
N ARG A 236 -0.82 -1.50 9.93
CA ARG A 236 -1.63 -1.85 8.74
C ARG A 236 -3.06 -1.30 8.83
N ARG A 237 -3.72 -1.40 9.99
CA ARG A 237 -5.05 -0.79 10.20
C ARG A 237 -4.96 0.72 9.99
N LYS A 238 -4.02 1.42 10.62
CA LYS A 238 -3.83 2.87 10.37
C LYS A 238 -3.60 3.19 8.89
N LEU A 239 -2.77 2.42 8.17
CA LEU A 239 -2.53 2.64 6.74
C LEU A 239 -3.79 2.47 5.88
N PHE A 240 -4.71 1.60 6.30
CA PHE A 240 -6.03 1.45 5.71
C PHE A 240 -6.95 2.64 6.09
N ASP A 241 -6.96 3.03 7.37
CA ASP A 241 -7.72 4.19 7.87
C ASP A 241 -7.26 5.52 7.22
N HIS A 242 -5.98 5.64 6.85
CA HIS A 242 -5.41 6.74 6.07
C HIS A 242 -5.71 6.65 4.56
N GLY A 243 -6.36 5.59 4.06
CA GLY A 243 -6.62 5.38 2.63
C GLY A 243 -5.43 4.91 1.78
N VAL A 244 -4.19 5.01 2.28
CA VAL A 244 -2.96 4.63 1.54
C VAL A 244 -2.92 3.13 1.19
N LEU A 245 -3.51 2.28 2.03
CA LEU A 245 -3.68 0.86 1.78
C LEU A 245 -5.14 0.60 1.35
N ALA A 246 -5.42 0.68 0.05
CA ALA A 246 -6.76 0.53 -0.51
C ALA A 246 -7.43 -0.82 -0.18
N ARG A 247 -6.67 -1.93 -0.21
CA ARG A 247 -7.20 -3.27 0.09
C ARG A 247 -6.12 -4.16 0.69
N TYR A 248 -6.53 -5.00 1.64
CA TYR A 248 -5.70 -6.04 2.23
C TYR A 248 -6.43 -7.38 2.21
N GLN A 249 -5.76 -8.42 1.73
CA GLN A 249 -6.21 -9.80 1.86
C GLN A 249 -5.25 -10.58 2.77
N PRO A 250 -5.74 -11.25 3.83
CA PRO A 250 -4.91 -12.14 4.62
C PRO A 250 -4.48 -13.37 3.82
N GLY A 251 -3.20 -13.73 3.93
CA GLY A 251 -2.71 -15.03 3.49
C GLY A 251 -3.27 -16.17 4.33
N ARG A 252 -3.26 -17.38 3.77
CA ARG A 252 -3.81 -18.59 4.40
C ARG A 252 -2.72 -19.48 4.99
N ALA A 253 -3.00 -20.06 6.15
CA ALA A 253 -2.28 -21.22 6.65
C ALA A 253 -2.70 -22.45 5.82
N GLY A 254 -1.99 -22.68 4.71
CA GLY A 254 -2.28 -23.75 3.77
C GLY A 254 -1.41 -23.65 2.52
N ARG A 255 -1.32 -24.74 1.77
CA ARG A 255 -0.58 -24.80 0.50
C ARG A 255 -1.53 -25.13 -0.65
N VAL A 256 -1.49 -24.32 -1.71
CA VAL A 256 -2.24 -24.50 -2.95
C VAL A 256 -1.22 -24.78 -4.06
N LEU A 257 -1.32 -25.94 -4.69
CA LEU A 257 -0.26 -26.49 -5.58
C LEU A 257 1.16 -26.45 -4.95
N GLY A 258 1.24 -26.60 -3.62
CA GLY A 258 2.50 -26.51 -2.85
C GLY A 258 2.90 -25.10 -2.37
N HIS A 259 2.25 -24.04 -2.87
CA HIS A 259 2.54 -22.64 -2.53
C HIS A 259 1.73 -22.17 -1.33
N ARG A 260 2.40 -21.53 -0.37
CA ARG A 260 1.71 -20.80 0.69
C ARG A 260 1.02 -19.58 0.08
N LEU A 261 -0.28 -19.43 0.30
CA LEU A 261 -0.98 -18.20 -0.06
C LEU A 261 -0.54 -17.09 0.90
N HIS A 262 0.38 -16.24 0.46
CA HIS A 262 0.82 -15.07 1.21
C HIS A 262 -0.26 -13.99 1.23
N SER A 263 -0.14 -13.03 2.16
CA SER A 263 -1.01 -11.86 2.15
C SER A 263 -0.80 -11.02 0.90
N ILE A 264 -1.89 -10.40 0.42
CA ILE A 264 -1.88 -9.47 -0.71
C ILE A 264 -2.22 -8.08 -0.18
N TYR A 265 -1.46 -7.08 -0.61
CA TYR A 265 -1.67 -5.67 -0.26
C TYR A 265 -1.83 -4.88 -1.56
N HIS A 266 -2.86 -4.07 -1.67
CA HIS A 266 -3.04 -3.12 -2.76
C HIS A 266 -2.89 -1.71 -2.21
N LEU A 267 -1.85 -1.01 -2.67
CA LEU A 267 -1.53 0.36 -2.30
C LEU A 267 -2.33 1.32 -3.19
N ASP A 268 -2.87 2.38 -2.61
CA ASP A 268 -3.46 3.46 -3.39
C ASP A 268 -2.34 4.35 -3.97
N LEU A 269 -2.18 4.29 -5.29
CA LEU A 269 -1.16 5.05 -6.03
C LEU A 269 -1.64 6.44 -6.46
N ASP A 270 -2.95 6.70 -6.36
CA ASP A 270 -3.56 8.02 -6.55
C ASP A 270 -3.57 8.85 -5.25
N HIS A 271 -3.37 8.20 -4.09
CA HIS A 271 -3.39 8.85 -2.76
C HIS A 271 -2.45 10.06 -2.66
N PRO A 272 -2.87 11.23 -2.12
CA PRO A 272 -2.08 12.46 -2.14
C PRO A 272 -0.66 12.37 -1.57
N SER A 273 -0.40 11.49 -0.59
CA SER A 273 0.94 11.30 0.00
C SER A 273 1.87 10.36 -0.81
N VAL A 274 1.31 9.65 -1.80
CA VAL A 274 1.99 8.64 -2.63
C VAL A 274 2.18 9.14 -4.05
N ARG A 275 1.13 9.81 -4.55
CA ARG A 275 0.83 10.16 -5.94
C ARG A 275 2.09 10.26 -6.80
N SER A 276 2.25 9.29 -7.70
CA SER A 276 3.27 9.37 -8.75
C SER A 276 3.09 10.65 -9.56
N THR A 277 4.19 11.18 -10.11
CA THR A 277 4.20 12.46 -10.84
C THR A 277 3.24 12.47 -12.04
N GLY A 278 2.96 11.32 -12.64
CA GLY A 278 1.89 11.16 -13.62
C GLY A 278 0.50 11.31 -12.99
N ARG A 279 -0.29 12.27 -13.51
CA ARG A 279 -1.76 12.26 -13.34
C ARG A 279 -2.37 11.30 -14.36
N PRO A 280 -3.46 10.58 -14.02
CA PRO A 280 -4.21 9.86 -15.04
C PRO A 280 -4.81 10.86 -16.04
N VAL A 281 -4.76 10.53 -17.33
CA VAL A 281 -5.36 11.32 -18.41
C VAL A 281 -6.71 10.72 -18.85
N LEU A 282 -6.85 9.40 -18.67
CA LEU A 282 -8.07 8.64 -18.93
C LEU A 282 -8.31 7.67 -17.77
N GLN A 283 -9.55 7.52 -17.32
CA GLN A 283 -9.94 6.54 -16.31
C GLN A 283 -11.16 5.75 -16.78
N LEU A 284 -11.03 4.42 -16.89
CA LEU A 284 -12.14 3.52 -17.18
C LEU A 284 -12.65 2.94 -15.87
N GLU A 285 -13.87 3.27 -15.46
CA GLU A 285 -14.49 2.71 -14.27
C GLU A 285 -15.43 1.57 -14.65
N LEU A 286 -15.06 0.35 -14.25
CA LEU A 286 -15.79 -0.89 -14.47
C LEU A 286 -16.76 -1.07 -13.31
N LEU A 287 -17.94 -0.47 -13.42
CA LEU A 287 -18.95 -0.49 -12.36
C LEU A 287 -19.57 -1.88 -12.25
N PRO A 288 -19.86 -2.37 -11.03
CA PRO A 288 -20.58 -3.62 -10.83
C PRO A 288 -21.98 -3.52 -11.44
N SER A 289 -22.52 -4.68 -11.84
CA SER A 289 -23.89 -4.78 -12.32
C SER A 289 -24.87 -4.47 -11.18
N ARG A 290 -26.09 -4.03 -11.54
CA ARG A 290 -27.17 -3.71 -10.60
C ARG A 290 -27.76 -4.91 -9.83
N THR A 291 -27.26 -6.12 -10.06
CA THR A 291 -27.63 -7.32 -9.32
C THR A 291 -27.05 -7.29 -7.90
N ASP A 292 -27.80 -7.75 -6.89
CA ASP A 292 -27.46 -7.69 -5.45
C ASP A 292 -26.17 -8.41 -4.99
N THR A 293 -25.40 -8.95 -5.93
CA THR A 293 -24.03 -9.44 -5.73
C THR A 293 -23.04 -8.28 -5.84
N PRO A 294 -22.47 -7.74 -4.74
CA PRO A 294 -21.62 -6.54 -4.78
C PRO A 294 -20.25 -6.73 -5.44
N ASP A 295 -19.89 -7.97 -5.82
CA ASP A 295 -18.62 -8.37 -6.42
C ASP A 295 -18.90 -8.96 -7.83
N THR A 296 -19.09 -8.10 -8.85
CA THR A 296 -19.22 -8.52 -10.27
C THR A 296 -18.21 -7.82 -11.19
N SER A 297 -16.92 -7.88 -10.88
CA SER A 297 -15.92 -7.55 -11.89
C SER A 297 -15.88 -8.61 -12.99
N LEU A 298 -15.60 -8.21 -14.24
CA LEU A 298 -15.40 -9.08 -15.40
C LEU A 298 -14.55 -10.32 -15.05
N CYS A 299 -13.49 -10.10 -14.31
CA CYS A 299 -12.50 -11.11 -13.94
C CYS A 299 -13.00 -12.06 -12.85
N GLU A 300 -13.93 -11.61 -12.01
CA GLU A 300 -14.61 -12.43 -11.01
C GLU A 300 -15.55 -13.41 -11.71
N VAL A 301 -16.36 -12.92 -12.66
CA VAL A 301 -17.23 -13.77 -13.49
C VAL A 301 -16.40 -14.77 -14.30
N ILE A 302 -15.25 -14.38 -14.86
CA ILE A 302 -14.36 -15.28 -15.61
C ILE A 302 -13.74 -16.37 -14.72
N VAL A 303 -13.20 -16.03 -13.54
CA VAL A 303 -12.59 -17.01 -12.63
C VAL A 303 -13.65 -17.94 -12.02
N ASP A 304 -14.84 -17.42 -11.71
CA ASP A 304 -15.92 -18.24 -11.15
C ASP A 304 -16.57 -19.13 -12.24
N ALA A 305 -16.69 -18.63 -13.47
CA ALA A 305 -17.05 -19.44 -14.64
C ALA A 305 -16.02 -20.55 -14.91
N MET A 306 -14.72 -20.29 -14.72
CA MET A 306 -13.68 -21.31 -14.85
C MET A 306 -13.90 -22.47 -13.87
N PHE A 307 -14.13 -22.18 -12.58
CA PHE A 307 -14.45 -23.22 -11.59
C PHE A 307 -15.81 -23.89 -11.84
N MET A 308 -16.83 -23.13 -12.26
CA MET A 308 -18.14 -23.66 -12.61
C MET A 308 -18.05 -24.64 -13.79
N ALA A 309 -17.33 -24.28 -14.85
CA ALA A 309 -17.08 -25.17 -15.99
C ALA A 309 -16.38 -26.46 -15.57
N VAL A 310 -15.39 -26.39 -14.67
CA VAL A 310 -14.64 -27.56 -14.18
C VAL A 310 -15.50 -28.50 -13.33
N ARG A 311 -16.38 -27.94 -12.48
CA ARG A 311 -17.27 -28.73 -11.60
C ARG A 311 -18.40 -29.40 -12.37
N THR A 312 -18.88 -28.76 -13.43
CA THR A 312 -19.99 -29.23 -14.26
C THR A 312 -19.54 -30.09 -15.46
N ALA A 313 -18.25 -30.02 -15.83
CA ALA A 313 -17.67 -30.84 -16.89
C ALA A 313 -17.81 -32.35 -16.58
N GLY A 314 -18.62 -33.04 -17.39
CA GLY A 314 -18.89 -34.47 -17.28
C GLY A 314 -20.16 -34.83 -16.50
N ASN A 315 -20.85 -33.86 -15.89
CA ASN A 315 -22.16 -34.08 -15.28
C ASN A 315 -23.28 -33.70 -16.26
N PRO A 316 -24.08 -34.67 -16.78
CA PRO A 316 -25.14 -34.37 -17.74
C PRO A 316 -26.24 -33.47 -17.16
N ASP A 317 -26.52 -33.56 -15.86
CA ASP A 317 -27.58 -32.81 -15.19
C ASP A 317 -27.25 -31.33 -15.01
N GLN A 318 -25.96 -30.97 -15.10
CA GLN A 318 -25.45 -29.59 -14.97
C GLN A 318 -25.03 -28.99 -16.32
N ARG A 319 -25.55 -29.55 -17.43
CA ARG A 319 -25.22 -29.11 -18.79
C ARG A 319 -25.51 -27.63 -19.03
N GLU A 320 -26.58 -27.08 -18.47
CA GLU A 320 -26.89 -25.65 -18.63
C GLU A 320 -25.84 -24.74 -17.99
N ASP A 321 -25.44 -25.02 -16.76
CA ASP A 321 -24.44 -24.22 -16.04
C ASP A 321 -23.06 -24.33 -16.69
N TYR A 322 -22.71 -25.50 -17.23
CA TYR A 322 -21.53 -25.66 -18.08
C TYR A 322 -21.58 -24.77 -19.33
N GLN A 323 -22.73 -24.69 -20.02
CA GLN A 323 -22.89 -23.81 -21.18
C GLN A 323 -22.84 -22.33 -20.78
N ARG A 324 -23.48 -21.92 -19.66
CA ARG A 324 -23.41 -20.55 -19.14
C ARG A 324 -21.97 -20.14 -18.84
N ALA A 325 -21.22 -21.00 -18.14
CA ALA A 325 -19.80 -20.78 -17.87
C ALA A 325 -18.97 -20.65 -19.16
N ARG A 326 -19.22 -21.50 -20.16
CA ARG A 326 -18.56 -21.44 -21.47
C ARG A 326 -18.87 -20.20 -22.32
N LEU A 327 -19.94 -19.46 -22.02
CA LEU A 327 -20.24 -18.19 -22.71
C LEU A 327 -19.38 -17.03 -22.20
N VAL A 328 -18.94 -17.08 -20.94
CA VAL A 328 -18.08 -16.06 -20.31
C VAL A 328 -16.61 -16.37 -20.52
N LEU A 329 -16.23 -17.65 -20.52
CA LEU A 329 -14.86 -18.06 -20.75
C LEU A 329 -14.39 -17.71 -22.18
N PRO A 330 -13.09 -17.44 -22.38
CA PRO A 330 -12.54 -17.23 -23.72
C PRO A 330 -12.92 -18.40 -24.63
N ARG A 331 -13.22 -18.15 -25.91
CA ARG A 331 -13.58 -19.22 -26.87
C ARG A 331 -12.43 -20.21 -27.00
N THR A 332 -12.54 -21.36 -26.32
CA THR A 332 -11.44 -22.31 -26.11
C THR A 332 -11.26 -23.26 -27.28
N ASP A 333 -10.50 -22.83 -28.28
CA ASP A 333 -9.74 -23.74 -29.16
C ASP A 333 -8.32 -23.93 -28.57
N TYR A 334 -7.83 -22.91 -27.84
CA TYR A 334 -6.46 -22.69 -27.37
C TYR A 334 -5.99 -23.53 -26.18
N ALA A 335 -6.81 -24.48 -25.73
CA ALA A 335 -6.44 -25.33 -24.62
C ALA A 335 -7.19 -26.67 -24.72
N THR A 336 -6.44 -27.77 -24.73
CA THR A 336 -6.81 -28.94 -23.93
C THR A 336 -6.65 -28.48 -22.49
N PRO A 337 -7.73 -28.03 -21.80
CA PRO A 337 -7.52 -27.17 -20.66
C PRO A 337 -6.93 -27.98 -19.52
N PRO A 338 -6.10 -27.38 -18.65
CA PRO A 338 -5.64 -28.04 -17.44
C PRO A 338 -6.77 -28.08 -16.40
N TRP A 339 -7.95 -28.54 -16.80
CA TRP A 339 -9.10 -28.78 -15.94
C TRP A 339 -8.72 -29.71 -14.80
N ASP A 340 -7.79 -30.64 -14.99
CA ASP A 340 -7.29 -31.50 -13.92
C ASP A 340 -6.51 -30.71 -12.85
N ILE A 341 -5.79 -29.65 -13.24
CA ILE A 341 -5.11 -28.73 -12.30
C ILE A 341 -6.14 -27.84 -11.61
N VAL A 342 -7.08 -27.26 -12.36
CA VAL A 342 -8.13 -26.41 -11.77
C VAL A 342 -9.07 -27.22 -10.87
N ARG A 343 -9.32 -28.50 -11.17
CA ARG A 343 -10.07 -29.44 -10.32
C ARG A 343 -9.30 -29.82 -9.05
N ALA A 344 -7.98 -29.74 -9.08
CA ALA A 344 -7.12 -29.90 -7.91
C ALA A 344 -6.97 -28.62 -7.06
N LEU A 345 -7.41 -27.45 -7.58
CA LEU A 345 -7.52 -26.22 -6.80
C LEU A 345 -8.79 -26.26 -5.94
N PRO A 346 -8.74 -25.89 -4.65
CA PRO A 346 -9.95 -25.76 -3.86
C PRO A 346 -10.74 -24.53 -4.34
N PHE A 347 -12.05 -24.70 -4.54
CA PHE A 347 -12.93 -23.61 -4.95
C PHE A 347 -13.39 -22.83 -3.70
N ASP A 348 -12.50 -21.98 -3.20
CA ASP A 348 -12.74 -21.07 -2.09
C ASP A 348 -12.34 -19.63 -2.43
N ARG A 349 -12.76 -18.69 -1.57
CA ARG A 349 -12.60 -17.25 -1.79
C ARG A 349 -11.14 -16.83 -1.83
N GLU A 350 -10.27 -17.50 -1.08
CA GLU A 350 -8.85 -17.19 -1.02
C GLU A 350 -8.17 -17.55 -2.35
N VAL A 351 -8.44 -18.75 -2.90
CA VAL A 351 -7.88 -19.18 -4.18
C VAL A 351 -8.46 -18.41 -5.35
N THR A 352 -9.77 -18.15 -5.40
CA THR A 352 -10.35 -17.33 -6.48
C THR A 352 -9.74 -15.92 -6.47
N THR A 353 -9.59 -15.29 -5.31
CA THR A 353 -8.96 -13.96 -5.22
C THR A 353 -7.47 -14.00 -5.60
N TRP A 354 -6.72 -15.03 -5.18
CA TRP A 354 -5.33 -15.20 -5.58
C TRP A 354 -5.17 -15.32 -7.11
N LEU A 355 -6.00 -16.15 -7.76
CA LEU A 355 -6.02 -16.27 -9.23
C LEU A 355 -6.39 -14.94 -9.90
N ARG A 356 -7.43 -14.24 -9.42
CA ARG A 356 -7.88 -12.93 -9.94
C ARG A 356 -6.72 -11.93 -9.96
N VAL A 357 -5.89 -11.87 -8.91
CA VAL A 357 -4.74 -10.93 -8.86
C VAL A 357 -3.68 -11.26 -9.92
N TYR A 358 -3.38 -12.54 -10.17
CA TYR A 358 -2.44 -12.93 -11.24
C TYR A 358 -2.99 -12.57 -12.62
N VAL A 359 -4.29 -12.83 -12.86
CA VAL A 359 -4.97 -12.47 -14.11
C VAL A 359 -4.94 -10.94 -14.31
N HIS A 360 -5.21 -10.14 -13.28
CA HIS A 360 -5.18 -8.67 -13.36
C HIS A 360 -3.78 -8.12 -13.67
N ARG A 361 -2.75 -8.63 -12.98
CA ARG A 361 -1.37 -8.22 -13.23
C ARG A 361 -0.97 -8.52 -14.67
N ALA A 362 -1.19 -9.75 -15.14
CA ALA A 362 -0.88 -10.13 -16.51
C ALA A 362 -1.70 -9.34 -17.54
N ALA A 363 -2.99 -9.06 -17.29
CA ALA A 363 -3.81 -8.26 -18.20
C ALA A 363 -3.29 -6.82 -18.32
N THR A 364 -2.85 -6.23 -17.20
CA THR A 364 -2.27 -4.87 -17.19
C THR A 364 -0.92 -4.84 -17.91
N GLN A 365 -0.07 -5.85 -17.68
CA GLN A 365 1.20 -6.00 -18.39
C GLN A 365 1.01 -6.18 -19.91
N LEU A 366 -0.02 -6.91 -20.33
CA LEU A 366 -0.38 -7.05 -21.74
C LEU A 366 -0.82 -5.71 -22.36
N LEU A 367 -1.58 -4.89 -21.64
CA LEU A 367 -1.92 -3.53 -22.08
C LEU A 367 -0.67 -2.63 -22.18
N ASN A 368 0.26 -2.72 -21.23
CA ASN A 368 1.48 -1.89 -21.19
C ASN A 368 2.52 -2.27 -22.26
N ILE A 369 2.75 -3.57 -22.47
CA ILE A 369 3.89 -4.07 -23.28
C ILE A 369 3.43 -4.48 -24.69
N ALA A 370 2.16 -4.87 -24.86
CA ALA A 370 1.69 -5.54 -26.06
C ALA A 370 0.42 -4.90 -26.67
N TRP A 371 0.19 -3.61 -26.46
CA TRP A 371 -1.00 -2.91 -26.99
C TRP A 371 -1.25 -3.13 -28.49
N GLN A 372 -0.26 -2.87 -29.36
CA GLN A 372 -0.42 -3.07 -30.80
C GLN A 372 -0.50 -4.57 -31.18
N PRO A 373 0.37 -5.47 -30.67
CA PRO A 373 0.18 -6.91 -30.85
C PRO A 373 -1.19 -7.45 -30.40
N LEU A 374 -1.76 -6.94 -29.31
CA LEU A 374 -3.14 -7.24 -28.90
C LEU A 374 -4.12 -6.75 -29.96
N LYS A 375 -3.98 -5.49 -30.42
CA LYS A 375 -4.86 -4.86 -31.42
C LYS A 375 -4.93 -5.68 -32.71
N GLU A 376 -3.78 -6.12 -33.18
CA GLU A 376 -3.55 -6.89 -34.41
C GLU A 376 -3.81 -8.40 -34.26
N TRP A 377 -4.14 -8.88 -33.06
CA TRP A 377 -4.27 -10.32 -32.72
C TRP A 377 -2.96 -11.12 -32.84
N ALA A 378 -1.81 -10.45 -32.91
CA ALA A 378 -0.48 -11.07 -32.93
C ALA A 378 -0.03 -11.59 -31.56
N ALA A 379 -0.49 -10.99 -30.46
CA ALA A 379 -0.24 -11.46 -29.09
C ALA A 379 -1.44 -12.25 -28.53
N GLY A 380 -1.60 -13.50 -28.94
CA GLY A 380 -2.67 -14.40 -28.49
C GLY A 380 -2.19 -15.47 -27.50
N PRO A 381 -3.06 -16.40 -27.07
CA PRO A 381 -2.67 -17.55 -26.25
C PRO A 381 -1.66 -18.50 -26.92
N ASP A 382 -1.71 -18.63 -28.26
CA ASP A 382 -0.77 -19.43 -29.05
C ASP A 382 0.58 -18.73 -29.30
N THR A 383 0.55 -17.40 -29.33
CA THR A 383 1.70 -16.51 -29.53
C THR A 383 1.87 -15.61 -28.32
N PRO A 384 2.12 -16.17 -27.13
CA PRO A 384 2.08 -15.41 -25.90
C PRO A 384 3.27 -14.44 -25.81
N VAL A 385 3.06 -13.31 -25.15
CA VAL A 385 4.12 -12.34 -24.86
C VAL A 385 5.06 -12.96 -23.83
N ASN A 386 6.24 -13.39 -24.29
CA ASN A 386 7.21 -14.15 -23.47
C ASN A 386 7.48 -13.48 -22.11
N VAL A 387 7.68 -12.16 -22.07
CA VAL A 387 7.90 -11.41 -20.82
C VAL A 387 6.79 -11.64 -19.80
N VAL A 388 5.52 -11.58 -20.21
CA VAL A 388 4.36 -11.80 -19.32
C VAL A 388 4.23 -13.27 -18.90
N MET A 389 4.56 -14.21 -19.79
CA MET A 389 4.58 -15.64 -19.48
C MET A 389 5.70 -16.02 -18.52
N GLU A 390 6.89 -15.46 -18.69
CA GLU A 390 8.03 -15.62 -17.79
C GLU A 390 7.72 -14.99 -16.43
N ASP A 391 7.08 -13.82 -16.38
CA ASP A 391 6.61 -13.19 -15.15
C ASP A 391 5.57 -14.04 -14.41
N LEU A 392 4.57 -14.57 -15.12
CA LEU A 392 3.58 -15.50 -14.56
C LEU A 392 4.25 -16.79 -14.07
N HIS A 393 5.13 -17.39 -14.86
CA HIS A 393 5.80 -18.63 -14.48
C HIS A 393 6.75 -18.41 -13.30
N SER A 394 7.48 -17.29 -13.27
CA SER A 394 8.33 -16.88 -12.15
C SER A 394 7.51 -16.59 -10.90
N ALA A 395 6.38 -15.89 -11.00
CA ALA A 395 5.50 -15.61 -9.86
C ALA A 395 4.83 -16.88 -9.30
N LEU A 396 4.50 -17.85 -10.15
CA LEU A 396 4.00 -19.16 -9.73
C LEU A 396 5.11 -20.01 -9.10
N SER A 397 6.17 -20.34 -9.86
CA SER A 397 7.27 -21.21 -9.43
C SER A 397 8.12 -20.60 -8.28
N GLY A 398 8.15 -19.27 -8.16
CA GLY A 398 9.20 -18.49 -7.48
C GLY A 398 8.94 -18.04 -6.04
N SER A 399 8.09 -18.71 -5.26
CA SER A 399 8.13 -18.55 -3.78
C SER A 399 9.20 -19.46 -3.13
N ARG A 400 10.32 -19.69 -3.83
CA ARG A 400 11.59 -20.23 -3.32
C ARG A 400 12.66 -19.13 -3.40
N VAL A 401 12.51 -18.07 -2.62
CA VAL A 401 13.66 -17.22 -2.28
C VAL A 401 14.64 -18.11 -1.52
N ALA A 402 15.89 -18.17 -2.00
CA ALA A 402 16.94 -18.98 -1.40
C ALA A 402 17.17 -18.56 0.07
N GLY A 403 17.21 -19.54 0.98
CA GLY A 403 17.46 -19.30 2.41
C GLY A 403 16.58 -20.09 3.38
N SER A 404 15.44 -20.64 2.95
CA SER A 404 14.59 -21.47 3.81
C SER A 404 14.98 -22.96 3.77
N GLU A 405 16.22 -23.28 4.14
CA GLU A 405 16.49 -24.60 4.73
C GLU A 405 15.78 -24.67 6.08
N ALA A 406 14.89 -25.66 6.24
CA ALA A 406 14.35 -26.16 7.51
C ALA A 406 14.28 -25.17 8.70
N ALA A 407 13.45 -24.13 8.60
CA ALA A 407 12.82 -23.60 9.81
C ALA A 407 11.83 -24.67 10.32
N PRO A 408 11.84 -25.04 11.62
CA PRO A 408 10.84 -25.95 12.17
C PRO A 408 9.45 -25.32 12.07
N ASP A 409 8.40 -26.14 12.08
CA ASP A 409 7.04 -25.62 12.21
C ASP A 409 6.94 -24.75 13.47
N ASP A 410 6.52 -23.49 13.30
CA ASP A 410 6.18 -22.58 14.38
C ASP A 410 4.93 -23.11 15.11
N ALA A 411 5.16 -24.03 16.04
CA ALA A 411 4.16 -24.45 17.00
C ALA A 411 3.84 -23.28 17.94
N GLN A 412 2.63 -22.72 17.80
CA GLN A 412 2.01 -21.92 18.85
C GLN A 412 0.57 -22.40 19.10
N ASP A 413 0.32 -22.76 20.36
CA ASP A 413 -0.98 -22.96 21.01
C ASP A 413 -2.08 -23.66 20.20
N VAL A 414 -1.91 -24.99 20.07
CA VAL A 414 -3.05 -25.91 20.11
C VAL A 414 -2.95 -26.69 21.42
N THR A 415 -4.00 -26.62 22.25
CA THR A 415 -4.12 -27.34 23.52
C THR A 415 -3.99 -28.86 23.28
N PRO A 416 -3.22 -29.61 24.09
CA PRO A 416 -2.90 -31.00 23.81
C PRO A 416 -4.04 -31.95 24.22
N GLU A 417 -5.14 -31.94 23.47
CA GLU A 417 -6.12 -33.02 23.48
C GLU A 417 -6.69 -33.23 22.07
N GLN A 418 -6.64 -34.48 21.60
CA GLN A 418 -7.17 -34.96 20.31
C GLN A 418 -6.43 -34.55 19.03
N ALA A 419 -5.22 -35.10 18.83
CA ALA A 419 -4.58 -35.18 17.50
C ALA A 419 -4.17 -36.62 17.17
N SER A 420 -5.06 -37.37 16.50
CA SER A 420 -4.78 -38.74 16.05
C SER A 420 -5.51 -39.11 14.76
N ALA A 421 -5.01 -38.66 13.60
CA ALA A 421 -5.11 -39.39 12.31
C ALA A 421 -4.33 -38.70 11.17
N SER A 422 -3.44 -39.47 10.53
CA SER A 422 -2.96 -39.33 9.13
C SER A 422 -2.52 -37.95 8.60
N GLU A 423 -1.22 -37.66 8.70
CA GLU A 423 -0.50 -36.89 7.68
C GLU A 423 0.38 -37.80 6.81
N THR A 424 -0.19 -38.40 5.76
CA THR A 424 0.58 -39.11 4.74
C THR A 424 1.23 -38.09 3.79
N ASN A 425 2.43 -37.64 4.14
CA ASN A 425 3.14 -36.60 3.41
C ASN A 425 3.67 -37.09 2.04
N HIS A 426 2.82 -37.06 1.01
CA HIS A 426 3.15 -37.50 -0.34
C HIS A 426 4.12 -36.53 -1.05
N LYS A 427 5.38 -36.97 -1.17
CA LYS A 427 6.47 -36.27 -1.86
C LYS A 427 6.32 -36.35 -3.39
N VAL A 428 5.36 -35.58 -3.94
CA VAL A 428 5.11 -35.50 -5.39
C VAL A 428 6.39 -35.08 -6.15
N PRO A 429 6.75 -35.73 -7.28
CA PRO A 429 7.97 -35.41 -8.05
C PRO A 429 8.03 -33.96 -8.54
N LEU A 430 9.23 -33.36 -8.50
CA LEU A 430 9.44 -31.94 -8.84
C LEU A 430 9.08 -31.62 -10.30
N ALA A 431 9.53 -32.44 -11.26
CA ALA A 431 9.29 -32.25 -12.69
C ALA A 431 7.79 -32.28 -13.07
N ARG A 432 6.95 -32.98 -12.29
CA ARG A 432 5.50 -32.96 -12.48
C ARG A 432 4.91 -31.56 -12.17
N ARG A 433 5.45 -30.89 -11.14
CA ARG A 433 4.99 -29.55 -10.72
C ARG A 433 5.37 -28.47 -11.71
N GLU A 434 6.55 -28.55 -12.32
CA GLU A 434 6.98 -27.59 -13.36
C GLU A 434 6.04 -27.59 -14.56
N GLY A 435 5.61 -28.78 -15.02
CA GLY A 435 4.57 -28.93 -16.04
C GLY A 435 3.20 -28.38 -15.59
N GLU A 436 2.83 -28.62 -14.32
CA GLU A 436 1.59 -28.09 -13.73
C GLU A 436 1.60 -26.54 -13.67
N TYR A 437 2.71 -25.90 -13.27
CA TYR A 437 2.83 -24.44 -13.25
C TYR A 437 2.88 -23.83 -14.65
N ALA A 438 3.53 -24.48 -15.62
CA ALA A 438 3.54 -24.02 -17.01
C ALA A 438 2.12 -24.04 -17.61
N ALA A 439 1.32 -25.07 -17.31
CA ALA A 439 -0.06 -25.15 -17.76
C ALA A 439 -0.98 -24.13 -17.06
N LEU A 440 -0.82 -23.91 -15.74
CA LEU A 440 -1.55 -22.86 -15.03
C LEU A 440 -1.17 -21.45 -15.51
N ALA A 441 0.12 -21.18 -15.79
CA ALA A 441 0.57 -19.92 -16.37
C ALA A 441 -0.11 -19.63 -17.71
N LYS A 442 -0.16 -20.63 -18.62
CA LYS A 442 -0.87 -20.51 -19.91
C LYS A 442 -2.36 -20.21 -19.75
N LEU A 443 -3.02 -20.87 -18.78
CA LEU A 443 -4.42 -20.59 -18.49
C LEU A 443 -4.62 -19.16 -17.98
N LEU A 444 -3.85 -18.73 -16.98
CA LEU A 444 -3.90 -17.37 -16.43
C LEU A 444 -3.62 -16.31 -17.52
N TYR A 445 -2.65 -16.57 -18.41
CA TYR A 445 -2.37 -15.73 -19.57
C TYR A 445 -3.56 -15.65 -20.53
N ALA A 446 -4.23 -16.77 -20.84
CA ALA A 446 -5.39 -16.77 -21.73
C ALA A 446 -6.58 -15.98 -21.15
N LEU A 447 -6.81 -16.06 -19.84
CA LEU A 447 -7.81 -15.23 -19.15
C LEU A 447 -7.40 -13.75 -19.16
N ALA A 448 -6.12 -13.46 -18.88
CA ALA A 448 -5.56 -12.11 -18.87
C ALA A 448 -5.62 -11.44 -20.25
N HIS A 449 -5.31 -12.18 -21.32
CA HIS A 449 -5.45 -11.73 -22.70
C HIS A 449 -6.89 -11.37 -23.04
N HIS A 450 -7.85 -12.20 -22.65
CA HIS A 450 -9.28 -11.93 -22.86
C HIS A 450 -9.73 -10.62 -22.19
N ILE A 451 -9.37 -10.43 -20.92
CA ILE A 451 -9.63 -9.19 -20.18
C ILE A 451 -8.92 -7.98 -20.81
N ALA A 452 -7.63 -8.09 -21.15
CA ALA A 452 -6.89 -7.02 -21.82
C ALA A 452 -7.54 -6.64 -23.17
N LYS A 453 -8.02 -7.63 -23.93
CA LYS A 453 -8.69 -7.40 -25.21
C LYS A 453 -10.05 -6.73 -25.04
N GLU A 454 -10.85 -7.10 -24.03
CA GLU A 454 -12.10 -6.38 -23.71
C GLU A 454 -11.83 -4.94 -23.26
N LEU A 455 -10.83 -4.70 -22.41
CA LEU A 455 -10.45 -3.35 -21.99
C LEU A 455 -10.00 -2.50 -23.19
N GLN A 456 -9.17 -3.07 -24.08
CA GLN A 456 -8.79 -2.41 -25.34
C GLN A 456 -10.01 -2.12 -26.25
N GLN A 457 -10.96 -3.05 -26.38
CA GLN A 457 -12.18 -2.86 -27.18
C GLN A 457 -13.10 -1.77 -26.60
N ASN A 458 -13.08 -1.54 -25.29
CA ASN A 458 -13.77 -0.41 -24.66
C ASN A 458 -13.02 0.91 -24.91
N LEU A 459 -11.70 0.90 -24.99
CA LEU A 459 -10.89 2.12 -25.18
C LEU A 459 -10.83 2.60 -26.65
N LEU A 460 -10.88 1.69 -27.63
CA LEU A 460 -10.78 2.05 -29.06
C LEU A 460 -11.90 3.00 -29.55
N PRO A 461 -13.20 2.80 -29.25
CA PRO A 461 -14.27 3.71 -29.65
C PRO A 461 -14.08 5.15 -29.14
N TRP A 462 -13.42 5.33 -27.98
CA TRP A 462 -13.11 6.66 -27.47
C TRP A 462 -12.08 7.38 -28.34
N GLN A 463 -11.08 6.65 -28.85
CA GLN A 463 -10.08 7.19 -29.78
C GLN A 463 -10.75 7.58 -31.11
N ASP A 464 -11.63 6.72 -31.65
CA ASP A 464 -12.35 6.97 -32.91
C ASP A 464 -13.32 8.17 -32.79
N CYS A 465 -13.96 8.35 -31.62
CA CYS A 465 -14.87 9.47 -31.35
C CYS A 465 -14.17 10.79 -30.98
N ASN A 466 -12.83 10.82 -30.92
CA ASN A 466 -12.06 12.01 -30.58
C ASN A 466 -10.76 12.10 -31.42
N PRO A 467 -10.86 12.26 -32.75
CA PRO A 467 -9.70 12.27 -33.64
C PRO A 467 -8.74 13.45 -33.40
N ASP A 468 -9.22 14.53 -32.78
CA ASP A 468 -8.40 15.68 -32.35
C ASP A 468 -7.65 15.41 -31.03
N ALA A 469 -7.89 14.26 -30.37
CA ALA A 469 -7.10 13.86 -29.22
C ALA A 469 -5.68 13.53 -29.65
N THR A 470 -4.73 14.32 -29.17
CA THR A 470 -3.28 14.03 -29.25
C THR A 470 -2.87 12.76 -28.49
N LEU A 471 -3.81 12.10 -27.80
CA LEU A 471 -3.58 10.97 -26.92
C LEU A 471 -3.41 9.67 -27.71
N LYS A 472 -2.17 9.20 -27.80
CA LYS A 472 -1.84 7.89 -28.38
C LYS A 472 -2.01 6.81 -27.32
N LEU A 473 -3.07 6.00 -27.43
CA LEU A 473 -3.36 4.93 -26.47
C LEU A 473 -2.18 3.94 -26.32
N ASP A 474 -1.45 3.67 -27.40
CA ASP A 474 -0.28 2.79 -27.41
C ASP A 474 0.98 3.37 -26.73
N THR A 475 0.96 4.64 -26.31
CA THR A 475 2.02 5.27 -25.51
C THR A 475 1.57 5.56 -24.06
N LEU A 476 0.41 5.04 -23.64
CA LEU A 476 -0.06 5.19 -22.26
C LEU A 476 0.43 4.05 -21.37
N THR A 477 0.74 4.36 -20.12
CA THR A 477 0.89 3.35 -19.07
C THR A 477 -0.46 3.10 -18.42
N TYR A 478 -0.88 1.85 -18.42
CA TYR A 478 -2.12 1.35 -17.82
C TYR A 478 -1.84 0.83 -16.41
N ARG A 479 -2.78 1.10 -15.50
CA ARG A 479 -2.77 0.63 -14.12
C ARG A 479 -4.18 0.25 -13.69
N LEU A 480 -4.38 -1.01 -13.33
CA LEU A 480 -5.66 -1.53 -12.86
C LEU A 480 -5.68 -1.56 -11.32
N SER A 481 -6.54 -0.75 -10.71
CA SER A 481 -6.69 -0.63 -9.25
C SER A 481 -8.11 -0.97 -8.78
N VAL A 482 -8.24 -1.32 -7.50
CA VAL A 482 -9.55 -1.40 -6.83
C VAL A 482 -9.90 -0.02 -6.32
N ALA A 483 -11.00 0.54 -6.82
CA ALA A 483 -11.62 1.74 -6.27
C ALA A 483 -12.75 1.36 -5.31
N SER A 484 -13.00 2.22 -4.32
CA SER A 484 -14.18 2.14 -3.46
C SER A 484 -15.07 3.32 -3.79
N SER A 485 -16.34 3.06 -4.13
CA SER A 485 -17.32 4.12 -4.31
C SER A 485 -17.74 4.67 -2.95
N ALA A 486 -17.98 5.98 -2.86
CA ALA A 486 -18.66 6.54 -1.70
C ALA A 486 -19.99 5.79 -1.50
N ALA A 487 -20.33 5.50 -0.24
CA ALA A 487 -21.47 4.64 0.09
C ALA A 487 -22.73 5.11 -0.65
N GLY A 488 -23.37 4.18 -1.38
CA GLY A 488 -24.64 4.48 -2.05
C GLY A 488 -25.75 4.81 -1.04
N PRO A 489 -26.98 5.13 -1.50
CA PRO A 489 -28.09 5.43 -0.61
C PRO A 489 -28.42 4.29 0.40
N GLU A 490 -27.96 3.06 0.15
CA GLU A 490 -28.06 1.92 1.08
C GLU A 490 -26.93 1.84 2.14
N GLY A 491 -26.00 2.80 2.19
CA GLY A 491 -24.86 2.79 3.11
C GLY A 491 -23.76 1.77 2.78
N LYS A 492 -23.94 0.92 1.76
CA LYS A 492 -22.93 -0.05 1.30
C LYS A 492 -21.87 0.66 0.44
N ILE A 493 -20.61 0.49 0.82
CA ILE A 493 -19.44 0.84 0.01
C ILE A 493 -19.27 -0.23 -1.07
N GLY A 494 -19.60 0.10 -2.32
CA GLY A 494 -19.35 -0.78 -3.46
C GLY A 494 -17.87 -0.72 -3.85
N GLN A 495 -17.22 -1.88 -3.97
CA GLN A 495 -15.90 -1.96 -4.61
C GLN A 495 -16.07 -2.14 -6.12
N TYR A 496 -15.20 -1.50 -6.88
CA TYR A 496 -15.21 -1.59 -8.33
C TYR A 496 -13.77 -1.50 -8.86
N TRP A 497 -13.57 -1.80 -10.13
CA TRP A 497 -12.24 -1.76 -10.74
C TRP A 497 -12.09 -0.51 -11.60
N ARG A 498 -10.94 0.17 -11.46
CA ARG A 498 -10.58 1.36 -12.21
C ARG A 498 -9.32 1.07 -13.01
N LEU A 499 -9.39 1.17 -14.33
CA LEU A 499 -8.21 1.21 -15.19
C LEU A 499 -7.83 2.67 -15.40
N SER A 500 -6.80 3.13 -14.70
CA SER A 500 -6.22 4.47 -14.88
C SER A 500 -5.13 4.40 -15.95
N CYS A 501 -5.20 5.31 -16.92
CA CYS A 501 -4.21 5.43 -18.01
C CYS A 501 -3.43 6.74 -17.84
N TYR A 502 -2.11 6.65 -17.87
CA TYR A 502 -1.18 7.74 -17.64
C TYR A 502 -0.40 8.02 -18.92
N GLU A 503 -0.22 9.29 -19.26
CA GLU A 503 0.69 9.68 -20.34
C GLU A 503 2.13 9.53 -19.86
N SER A 504 2.98 8.89 -20.68
CA SER A 504 4.41 8.78 -20.39
C SER A 504 5.04 10.17 -20.49
N VAL A 505 5.24 10.85 -19.36
CA VAL A 505 5.99 12.10 -19.31
C VAL A 505 7.44 11.77 -19.69
N PRO A 506 8.00 12.34 -20.76
CA PRO A 506 9.41 12.12 -21.09
C PRO A 506 10.29 12.76 -20.01
N ASP A 507 11.29 12.02 -19.51
CA ASP A 507 12.20 12.42 -18.41
C ASP A 507 12.95 13.75 -18.63
N SER A 508 12.88 14.33 -19.84
CA SER A 508 13.52 15.57 -20.24
C SER A 508 12.62 16.83 -20.20
N ALA A 509 11.35 16.70 -19.81
CA ALA A 509 10.42 17.84 -19.74
C ALA A 509 10.77 18.77 -18.55
N PRO A 510 11.08 20.07 -18.78
CA PRO A 510 11.44 20.98 -17.69
C PRO A 510 10.24 21.33 -16.80
N GLU A 511 10.38 21.17 -15.48
CA GLU A 511 9.32 21.39 -14.47
C GLU A 511 8.72 22.81 -14.47
N ASN A 512 9.43 23.80 -15.02
CA ASN A 512 9.08 25.23 -14.97
C ASN A 512 7.89 25.64 -15.85
N GLY A 513 7.23 24.69 -16.53
CA GLY A 513 6.08 24.95 -17.39
C GLY A 513 4.95 23.95 -17.14
N ALA A 514 4.52 23.79 -15.89
CA ALA A 514 3.39 22.91 -15.52
C ALA A 514 2.18 23.18 -16.43
N PRO A 515 1.83 22.27 -17.38
CA PRO A 515 0.71 22.49 -18.26
C PRO A 515 -0.57 22.55 -17.43
N HIS A 516 -1.50 23.44 -17.80
CA HIS A 516 -2.78 23.58 -17.10
C HIS A 516 -3.41 22.22 -16.84
N ALA A 517 -3.60 21.90 -15.57
CA ALA A 517 -4.00 20.58 -15.13
C ALA A 517 -5.38 20.21 -15.68
N ARG A 518 -5.39 19.48 -16.81
CA ARG A 518 -6.59 18.85 -17.34
C ARG A 518 -7.06 17.78 -16.36
N GLU A 519 -8.36 17.75 -16.10
CA GLU A 519 -8.98 16.66 -15.34
C GLU A 519 -8.95 15.37 -16.18
N PRO A 520 -8.82 14.19 -15.55
CA PRO A 520 -8.89 12.92 -16.27
C PRO A 520 -10.24 12.79 -16.99
N VAL A 521 -10.22 12.29 -18.22
CA VAL A 521 -11.47 11.89 -18.88
C VAL A 521 -11.95 10.59 -18.24
N VAL A 522 -13.07 10.65 -17.51
CA VAL A 522 -13.67 9.47 -16.87
C VAL A 522 -14.67 8.83 -17.83
N LEU A 523 -14.47 7.53 -18.08
CA LEU A 523 -15.32 6.67 -18.89
C LEU A 523 -15.98 5.63 -17.98
N LEU A 524 -17.29 5.77 -17.77
CA LEU A 524 -18.07 4.78 -17.03
C LEU A 524 -18.48 3.64 -17.96
N VAL A 525 -17.95 2.44 -17.69
CA VAL A 525 -18.39 1.20 -18.34
C VAL A 525 -19.22 0.43 -17.34
N MET A 526 -20.54 0.43 -17.54
CA MET A 526 -21.39 -0.54 -16.86
C MET A 526 -21.24 -1.88 -17.56
N LEU A 527 -20.78 -2.88 -16.81
CA LEU A 527 -20.87 -4.29 -17.21
C LEU A 527 -22.32 -4.74 -16.99
N ASP A 528 -23.25 -4.21 -17.80
CA ASP A 528 -24.60 -4.78 -17.90
C ASP A 528 -24.43 -6.28 -18.21
N CYS A 529 -24.99 -7.14 -17.35
CA CYS A 529 -24.68 -8.58 -17.32
C CYS A 529 -24.65 -9.18 -18.73
N TRP A 530 -23.61 -9.98 -18.99
CA TRP A 530 -23.17 -10.54 -20.29
C TRP A 530 -24.18 -11.49 -20.98
N VAL A 531 -25.40 -11.01 -21.16
CA VAL A 531 -26.60 -11.73 -21.62
C VAL A 531 -27.43 -10.74 -22.46
N TYR A 532 -27.12 -10.73 -23.76
CA TYR A 532 -27.86 -10.10 -24.88
C TYR A 532 -27.64 -8.60 -25.25
N ARG A 533 -27.00 -8.44 -26.42
CA ARG A 533 -27.50 -7.69 -27.62
C ARG A 533 -27.31 -6.18 -27.81
N ASN A 534 -26.52 -5.42 -27.04
CA ASN A 534 -26.21 -4.03 -27.43
C ASN A 534 -24.72 -3.65 -27.24
N PRO A 535 -24.18 -2.74 -28.08
CA PRO A 535 -22.89 -2.12 -27.83
C PRO A 535 -22.95 -1.24 -26.56
N PRO A 536 -21.80 -0.99 -25.89
CA PRO A 536 -21.76 -0.22 -24.65
C PRO A 536 -22.33 1.20 -24.85
N ARG A 537 -23.22 1.60 -23.93
CA ARG A 537 -23.78 2.95 -23.90
C ARG A 537 -22.91 3.87 -23.06
N TRP A 538 -21.97 4.53 -23.72
CA TRP A 538 -21.14 5.57 -23.12
C TRP A 538 -21.99 6.69 -22.50
N ARG A 539 -21.70 7.03 -21.24
CA ARG A 539 -22.06 8.32 -20.66
C ARG A 539 -20.77 9.03 -20.27
N ARG A 540 -20.58 10.27 -20.75
CA ARG A 540 -19.67 11.20 -20.08
C ARG A 540 -20.33 11.59 -18.75
N ALA A 541 -19.53 11.63 -17.69
CA ALA A 541 -19.93 12.25 -16.43
C ALA A 541 -20.04 13.77 -16.60
#